data_AF-A0A1H1NPN5-F1
#
_entry.id   AF-A0A1H1NPN5-F1
#
_cell.length_a   1.000
_cell.length_b   1.000
_cell.length_c   1.000
_cell.angle_alpha   90.00
_cell.angle_beta   90.00
_cell.angle_gamma   90.00
#
_symmetry.space_group_name_H-M   'P 1'
#
loop_
_entity.id
_entity.type
_entity.pdbx_description
1 polymer ?
#
loop_
_entity_poly.entity_id
_entity_poly.type
_entity_poly.pdbx_seq_one_letter_code
_entity_poly.pdbx_strand_id
1 'polypeptide(L)'
;MDNQPTEVTPRRRSAVKRALMVIAMVITGFHIFASFLWIAPASTMREVIPGDLLSKYMIPLWGQSWSVFAPEPINGDYYFDVRAVIKTDNGEEITQWVRATDVELDHSTYKLFPPRSAGLGIGVASDIKGSWEELPDDQKAIVKLDYFKGDDSVDRLETKLKEYDDPENAIPAYLKSEHLATAYATQVAKAIWGDDVQRVQYQAARQNVVPFADRNDKGAKRPNIQPVPVGWRALVVEDHQSQEEFTKYFCASDEVRCVGEQ
;
A
#
# COMPACT_ATOMS: atom_id res chain seq x y z
N MET A 1 -93.15 -2.45 -4.51
CA MET A 1 -92.11 -2.44 -5.56
C MET A 1 -90.90 -3.13 -4.96
N ASP A 2 -90.65 -4.35 -5.39
CA ASP A 2 -89.75 -5.32 -4.76
C ASP A 2 -88.27 -4.95 -4.93
N ASN A 3 -87.53 -4.99 -3.83
CA ASN A 3 -86.07 -5.00 -3.84
C ASN A 3 -85.60 -6.45 -4.08
N GLN A 4 -85.15 -6.76 -5.29
CA GLN A 4 -84.48 -8.02 -5.60
C GLN A 4 -82.99 -7.90 -5.21
N PRO A 5 -82.43 -8.82 -4.40
CA PRO A 5 -81.01 -8.82 -4.08
C PRO A 5 -80.21 -9.34 -5.29
N THR A 6 -79.29 -8.52 -5.79
CA THR A 6 -78.34 -8.91 -6.83
C THR A 6 -77.35 -9.92 -6.27
N GLU A 7 -77.54 -11.20 -6.61
CA GLU A 7 -76.62 -12.27 -6.27
C GLU A 7 -75.34 -12.16 -7.14
N VAL A 8 -74.26 -11.64 -6.55
CA VAL A 8 -72.96 -11.54 -7.23
C VAL A 8 -72.28 -12.91 -7.16
N THR A 9 -72.36 -13.69 -8.25
CA THR A 9 -71.67 -14.99 -8.34
C THR A 9 -70.15 -14.77 -8.35
N PRO A 10 -69.37 -15.37 -7.44
CA PRO A 10 -67.93 -15.14 -7.39
C PRO A 10 -67.25 -15.75 -8.63
N ARG A 11 -66.68 -14.88 -9.47
CA ARG A 11 -65.95 -15.29 -10.68
C ARG A 11 -64.77 -16.20 -10.30
N ARG A 12 -64.88 -17.49 -10.66
CA ARG A 12 -63.87 -18.52 -10.36
C ARG A 12 -62.50 -18.07 -10.90
N ARG A 13 -61.54 -17.81 -10.01
CA ARG A 13 -60.18 -17.39 -10.41
C ARG A 13 -59.58 -18.48 -11.30
N SER A 14 -59.13 -18.11 -12.50
CA SER A 14 -58.51 -19.02 -13.47
C SER A 14 -57.40 -19.85 -12.80
N ALA A 15 -57.38 -21.17 -13.04
CA ALA A 15 -56.38 -22.08 -12.51
C ALA A 15 -54.95 -21.62 -12.85
N VAL A 16 -54.78 -21.01 -14.03
CA VAL A 16 -53.52 -20.40 -14.48
C VAL A 16 -53.09 -19.27 -13.53
N LYS A 17 -54.02 -18.40 -13.11
CA LYS A 17 -53.71 -17.32 -12.16
C LYS A 17 -53.29 -17.87 -10.80
N ARG A 18 -53.91 -18.97 -10.35
CA ARG A 18 -53.52 -19.63 -9.08
C ARG A 18 -52.15 -20.25 -9.19
N ALA A 19 -51.85 -20.96 -10.28
CA ALA A 19 -50.53 -21.54 -10.51
C ALA A 19 -49.44 -20.47 -10.55
N LEU A 20 -49.66 -19.37 -11.28
CA LEU A 20 -48.73 -18.23 -11.32
C LEU A 20 -48.50 -17.60 -9.94
N MET A 21 -49.57 -17.44 -9.14
CA MET A 21 -49.43 -16.93 -7.77
C MET A 21 -48.61 -17.86 -6.88
N VAL A 22 -48.82 -19.17 -6.97
CA VAL A 22 -48.04 -20.15 -6.20
C VAL A 22 -46.57 -20.11 -6.61
N ILE A 23 -46.29 -20.07 -7.92
CA ILE A 23 -44.92 -19.95 -8.42
C ILE A 23 -44.25 -18.67 -7.91
N ALA A 24 -44.94 -17.52 -8.00
CA ALA A 24 -44.44 -16.26 -7.49
C ALA A 24 -44.15 -16.34 -5.98
N MET A 25 -45.07 -16.89 -5.18
CA MET A 25 -44.86 -17.06 -3.74
C MET A 25 -43.67 -17.95 -3.40
N VAL A 26 -43.45 -19.03 -4.15
CA VAL A 26 -42.28 -19.92 -3.96
C VAL A 26 -40.99 -19.18 -4.29
N ILE A 27 -40.93 -18.44 -5.39
CA ILE A 27 -39.74 -17.67 -5.79
C ILE A 27 -39.45 -16.58 -4.75
N THR A 28 -40.47 -15.83 -4.30
CA THR A 28 -40.31 -14.82 -3.25
C THR A 28 -39.86 -15.43 -1.93
N GLY A 29 -40.46 -16.56 -1.52
CA GLY A 29 -40.08 -17.27 -0.30
C GLY A 29 -38.64 -17.75 -0.35
N PHE A 30 -38.21 -18.31 -1.48
CA PHE A 30 -36.82 -18.69 -1.72
C PHE A 30 -35.88 -17.48 -1.64
N HIS A 31 -36.23 -16.36 -2.28
CA HIS A 31 -35.41 -15.14 -2.24
C HIS A 31 -35.23 -14.60 -0.81
N ILE A 32 -36.31 -14.55 -0.02
CA ILE A 32 -36.25 -14.11 1.38
C ILE A 32 -35.38 -15.07 2.20
N PHE A 33 -35.56 -16.38 2.03
CA PHE A 33 -34.76 -17.39 2.73
C PHE A 33 -33.28 -17.29 2.36
N ALA A 34 -32.97 -17.19 1.07
CA ALA A 34 -31.61 -17.04 0.60
C ALA A 34 -31.01 -15.71 1.12
N SER A 35 -31.77 -14.62 1.16
CA SER A 35 -31.30 -13.32 1.70
C SER A 35 -30.98 -13.41 3.18
N PHE A 36 -31.81 -14.14 3.94
CA PHE A 36 -31.53 -14.46 5.35
C PHE A 36 -30.21 -15.22 5.50
N LEU A 37 -29.96 -16.25 4.70
CA LEU A 37 -28.68 -16.97 4.71
C LEU A 37 -27.51 -16.08 4.26
N TRP A 38 -27.73 -15.17 3.31
CA TRP A 38 -26.70 -14.25 2.81
C TRP A 38 -26.21 -13.26 3.87
N ILE A 39 -27.08 -12.76 4.75
CA ILE A 39 -26.69 -11.82 5.81
C ILE A 39 -26.35 -12.51 7.14
N ALA A 40 -26.69 -13.79 7.30
CA ALA A 40 -26.46 -14.52 8.54
C ALA A 40 -24.95 -14.58 8.90
N PRO A 41 -24.59 -14.69 10.19
CA PRO A 41 -23.21 -14.98 10.60
C PRO A 41 -22.70 -16.30 10.00
N ALA A 42 -21.37 -16.47 9.93
CA ALA A 42 -20.77 -17.74 9.55
C ALA A 42 -21.28 -18.88 10.45
N SER A 43 -22.04 -19.81 9.87
CA SER A 43 -22.76 -20.87 10.59
C SER A 43 -23.07 -22.02 9.62
N THR A 44 -23.34 -23.20 10.17
CA THR A 44 -23.72 -24.40 9.40
C THR A 44 -25.01 -24.21 8.59
N MET A 45 -25.88 -23.27 8.99
CA MET A 45 -27.09 -22.94 8.23
C MET A 45 -26.79 -22.36 6.84
N ARG A 46 -25.65 -21.69 6.65
CA ARG A 46 -25.22 -21.19 5.33
C ARG A 46 -24.85 -22.30 4.36
N GLU A 47 -24.56 -23.50 4.86
CA GLU A 47 -24.17 -24.67 4.04
C GLU A 47 -25.37 -25.46 3.52
N VAL A 48 -26.60 -25.10 3.91
CA VAL A 48 -27.85 -25.73 3.42
C VAL A 48 -27.98 -25.60 1.90
N ILE A 49 -27.44 -24.54 1.31
CA ILE A 49 -27.32 -24.39 -0.13
C ILE A 49 -25.91 -24.84 -0.53
N PRO A 50 -25.76 -25.96 -1.25
CA PRO A 50 -24.45 -26.56 -1.50
C PRO A 50 -23.60 -25.70 -2.45
N GLY A 51 -22.29 -25.68 -2.19
CA GLY A 51 -21.29 -25.03 -3.03
C GLY A 51 -21.43 -23.51 -3.09
N ASP A 52 -21.27 -22.94 -4.29
CA ASP A 52 -21.29 -21.50 -4.55
C ASP A 52 -22.64 -20.97 -5.03
N LEU A 53 -23.69 -21.81 -5.03
CA LEU A 53 -25.00 -21.48 -5.60
C LEU A 53 -25.66 -20.27 -4.94
N LEU A 54 -25.55 -20.15 -3.61
CA LEU A 54 -26.06 -18.99 -2.87
C LEU A 54 -25.36 -17.70 -3.34
N SER A 55 -24.04 -17.73 -3.46
CA SER A 55 -23.24 -16.61 -3.93
C SER A 55 -23.57 -16.23 -5.37
N LYS A 56 -23.69 -17.21 -6.27
CA LYS A 56 -24.09 -16.99 -7.68
C LYS A 56 -25.47 -16.37 -7.83
N TYR A 57 -26.41 -16.73 -6.96
CA TYR A 57 -27.76 -16.15 -6.96
C TYR A 57 -27.78 -14.73 -6.36
N MET A 58 -27.00 -14.47 -5.31
CA MET A 58 -27.04 -13.21 -4.58
C MET A 58 -26.16 -12.10 -5.13
N ILE A 59 -24.95 -12.42 -5.61
CA ILE A 59 -24.00 -11.40 -6.10
C ILE A 59 -24.59 -10.56 -7.24
N PRO A 60 -25.34 -11.10 -8.22
CA PRO A 60 -25.97 -10.27 -9.25
C PRO A 60 -27.05 -9.30 -8.73
N LEU A 61 -27.67 -9.61 -7.58
CA LEU A 61 -28.77 -8.82 -6.99
C LEU A 61 -28.29 -7.82 -5.93
N TRP A 62 -27.29 -8.22 -5.14
CA TRP A 62 -26.83 -7.52 -3.94
C TRP A 62 -25.31 -7.34 -3.88
N GLY A 63 -24.59 -7.69 -4.94
CA GLY A 63 -23.15 -7.53 -5.01
C GLY A 63 -22.76 -6.07 -4.83
N GLN A 64 -22.25 -5.73 -3.66
CA GLN A 64 -21.63 -4.43 -3.42
C GLN A 64 -20.19 -4.55 -3.88
N SER A 65 -19.87 -3.95 -5.04
CA SER A 65 -18.48 -3.81 -5.43
C SER A 65 -17.84 -2.71 -4.61
N TRP A 66 -16.97 -3.11 -3.68
CA TRP A 66 -16.10 -2.19 -2.95
C TRP A 66 -15.03 -1.56 -3.87
N SER A 67 -14.87 -2.07 -5.10
CA SER A 67 -13.92 -1.52 -6.07
C SER A 67 -14.23 -0.07 -6.48
N VAL A 68 -15.47 0.39 -6.28
CA VAL A 68 -15.86 1.79 -6.56
C VAL A 68 -15.30 2.74 -5.49
N PHE A 69 -15.05 2.25 -4.26
CA PHE A 69 -14.59 3.07 -3.13
C PHE A 69 -13.10 2.90 -2.82
N ALA A 70 -12.54 1.73 -3.10
CA ALA A 70 -11.11 1.47 -2.97
C ALA A 70 -10.69 0.50 -4.09
N PRO A 71 -10.40 1.00 -5.31
CA PRO A 71 -10.00 0.18 -6.44
C PRO A 71 -8.80 -0.71 -6.11
N GLU A 72 -7.88 -0.19 -5.30
CA GLU A 72 -6.69 -0.90 -4.80
C GLU A 72 -6.57 -0.68 -3.28
N PRO A 73 -7.16 -1.57 -2.46
CA PRO A 73 -6.97 -1.51 -1.02
C PRO A 73 -5.48 -1.69 -0.70
N ILE A 74 -4.95 -0.86 0.21
CA ILE A 74 -3.58 -1.02 0.71
C ILE A 74 -3.43 -2.44 1.27
N ASN A 75 -2.59 -3.24 0.61
CA ASN A 75 -2.40 -4.66 0.92
C ASN A 75 -0.93 -5.00 1.15
N GLY A 76 -0.13 -4.01 1.57
CA GLY A 76 1.26 -4.21 1.93
C GLY A 76 1.84 -3.00 2.65
N ASP A 77 2.91 -3.27 3.39
CA ASP A 77 3.71 -2.24 4.07
C ASP A 77 4.85 -1.80 3.16
N TYR A 78 5.23 -0.53 3.26
CA TYR A 78 6.43 0.00 2.64
C TYR A 78 7.48 0.27 3.71
N TYR A 79 8.72 -0.07 3.39
CA TYR A 79 9.87 0.13 4.24
C TYR A 79 10.87 1.03 3.52
N PHE A 80 11.49 1.95 4.25
CA PHE A 80 12.60 2.77 3.77
C PHE A 80 13.80 2.57 4.69
N ASP A 81 14.74 1.74 4.26
CA ASP A 81 15.97 1.48 5.00
C ASP A 81 17.06 2.44 4.52
N VAL A 82 17.81 3.05 5.44
CA VAL A 82 18.89 4.01 5.15
C VAL A 82 20.18 3.53 5.80
N ARG A 83 21.29 3.68 5.07
CA ARG A 83 22.65 3.60 5.62
C ARG A 83 23.53 4.67 4.99
N ALA A 84 24.67 4.91 5.61
CA ALA A 84 25.62 5.91 5.18
C ALA A 84 27.04 5.35 5.13
N VAL A 85 27.91 6.07 4.44
CA VAL A 85 29.34 6.03 4.72
C VAL A 85 29.69 7.26 5.53
N ILE A 86 30.35 7.05 6.66
CA ILE A 86 30.78 8.12 7.56
C ILE A 86 32.29 8.21 7.58
N LYS A 87 32.81 9.42 7.78
CA LYS A 87 34.23 9.65 8.00
C LYS A 87 34.54 9.43 9.48
N THR A 88 35.56 8.63 9.74
CA THR A 88 36.09 8.33 11.07
C THR A 88 37.60 8.64 11.10
N ASP A 89 38.20 8.64 12.28
CA ASP A 89 39.65 8.81 12.46
C ASP A 89 40.47 7.75 11.68
N ASN A 90 39.89 6.57 11.44
CA ASN A 90 40.53 5.45 10.76
C ASN A 90 40.18 5.37 9.25
N GLY A 91 39.42 6.32 8.71
CA GLY A 91 38.98 6.35 7.31
C GLY A 91 37.45 6.32 7.16
N GLU A 92 36.97 5.77 6.06
CA GLU A 92 35.53 5.63 5.79
C GLU A 92 34.97 4.33 6.41
N GLU A 93 33.83 4.43 7.11
CA GLU A 93 33.09 3.28 7.64
C GLU A 93 31.67 3.24 7.07
N ILE A 94 31.19 2.03 6.72
CA ILE A 94 29.80 1.82 6.27
C ILE A 94 28.95 1.53 7.51
N THR A 95 27.89 2.32 7.71
CA THR A 95 26.98 2.15 8.84
C THR A 95 26.02 0.97 8.64
N GLN A 96 25.38 0.54 9.72
CA GLN A 96 24.26 -0.39 9.68
C GLN A 96 23.02 0.22 9.01
N TRP A 97 22.14 -0.63 8.49
CA TRP A 97 20.83 -0.21 8.01
C TRP A 97 19.94 0.22 9.17
N VAL A 98 19.29 1.36 9.01
CA VAL A 98 18.24 1.87 9.90
C VAL A 98 16.95 1.95 9.11
N ARG A 99 15.87 1.37 9.65
CA ARG A 99 14.55 1.47 9.03
C ARG A 99 13.88 2.78 9.43
N ALA A 100 13.98 3.79 8.58
CA ALA A 100 13.44 5.12 8.84
C ALA A 100 11.91 5.12 8.98
N THR A 101 11.21 4.21 8.27
CA THR A 101 9.75 4.07 8.39
C THR A 101 9.31 3.59 9.77
N ASP A 102 10.10 2.75 10.45
CA ASP A 102 9.74 2.26 11.79
C ASP A 102 9.88 3.39 12.82
N VAL A 103 10.93 4.21 12.70
CA VAL A 103 11.13 5.42 13.51
C VAL A 103 9.95 6.38 13.38
N GLU A 104 9.53 6.68 12.14
CA GLU A 104 8.41 7.59 11.94
C GLU A 104 7.06 7.01 12.36
N LEU A 105 6.87 5.70 12.19
CA LEU A 105 5.65 5.02 12.60
C LEU A 105 5.51 5.02 14.13
N ASP A 106 6.61 4.99 14.89
CA ASP A 106 6.55 5.18 16.35
C ASP A 106 5.89 6.51 16.72
N HIS A 107 6.16 7.61 15.99
CA HIS A 107 5.50 8.90 16.24
C HIS A 107 3.97 8.87 16.03
N SER A 108 3.45 7.84 15.35
CA SER A 108 2.01 7.61 15.20
C SER A 108 1.46 6.55 16.16
N THR A 109 2.28 5.57 16.52
CA THR A 109 1.83 4.39 17.25
C THR A 109 1.41 4.76 18.68
N TYR A 110 0.17 4.39 19.04
CA TYR A 110 -0.46 4.70 20.34
C TYR A 110 -0.57 6.20 20.70
N LYS A 111 -0.45 7.11 19.73
CA LYS A 111 -0.53 8.57 19.94
C LYS A 111 -1.84 9.11 19.37
N LEU A 112 -2.61 9.87 20.16
CA LEU A 112 -3.91 10.43 19.74
C LEU A 112 -3.79 11.56 18.71
N PHE A 113 -2.69 12.31 18.77
CA PHE A 113 -2.43 13.45 17.90
C PHE A 113 -1.04 13.29 17.27
N PRO A 114 -0.88 12.33 16.35
CA PRO A 114 0.39 12.10 15.70
C PRO A 114 0.78 13.35 14.87
N PRO A 115 2.07 13.69 14.79
CA PRO A 115 2.50 14.76 13.90
C PRO A 115 2.24 14.35 12.45
N ARG A 116 2.01 15.33 11.57
CA ARG A 116 1.81 15.06 10.13
C ARG A 116 3.03 14.43 9.46
N SER A 117 4.20 14.55 10.07
CA SER A 117 5.44 13.94 9.61
C SER A 117 5.52 12.44 9.87
N ALA A 118 4.65 11.86 10.73
CA ALA A 118 4.64 10.44 11.04
C ALA A 118 4.12 9.62 9.84
N GLY A 119 5.03 9.27 8.93
CA GLY A 119 4.74 8.49 7.72
C GLY A 119 5.26 9.08 6.40
N LEU A 120 6.10 10.13 6.44
CA LEU A 120 6.73 10.69 5.23
C LEU A 120 7.59 9.63 4.52
N GLY A 121 8.36 8.84 5.26
CA GLY A 121 9.20 7.76 4.74
C GLY A 121 8.40 6.66 4.04
N ILE A 122 7.15 6.43 4.42
CA ILE A 122 6.25 5.48 3.74
C ILE A 122 5.90 6.02 2.33
N GLY A 123 5.60 7.32 2.23
CA GLY A 123 5.37 7.99 0.95
C GLY A 123 6.60 7.94 0.06
N VAL A 124 7.77 8.30 0.59
CA VAL A 124 9.05 8.25 -0.14
C VAL A 124 9.35 6.82 -0.63
N ALA A 125 9.17 5.80 0.21
CA ALA A 125 9.34 4.40 -0.19
C ALA A 125 8.36 3.95 -1.27
N SER A 126 7.11 4.40 -1.19
CA SER A 126 6.08 4.08 -2.19
C SER A 126 6.41 4.72 -3.54
N ASP A 127 6.76 6.00 -3.55
CA ASP A 127 7.03 6.77 -4.77
C ASP A 127 8.26 6.23 -5.52
N ILE A 128 9.38 6.00 -4.81
CA ILE A 128 10.58 5.44 -5.45
C ILE A 128 10.37 4.00 -5.91
N LYS A 129 9.57 3.20 -5.18
CA LYS A 129 9.26 1.84 -5.62
C LYS A 129 8.38 1.82 -6.85
N GLY A 130 7.30 2.61 -6.87
CA GLY A 130 6.40 2.68 -8.02
C GLY A 130 7.12 3.15 -9.28
N SER A 131 7.84 4.28 -9.18
CA SER A 131 8.61 4.80 -10.32
C SER A 131 9.76 3.87 -10.74
N TRP A 132 10.36 3.11 -9.82
CA TRP A 132 11.34 2.07 -10.18
C TRP A 132 10.70 0.89 -10.91
N GLU A 133 9.49 0.47 -10.53
CA GLU A 133 8.79 -0.65 -11.18
C GLU A 133 8.46 -0.35 -12.65
N GLU A 134 8.14 0.91 -12.95
CA GLU A 134 7.88 1.44 -14.29
C GLU A 134 9.14 1.52 -15.18
N LEU A 135 10.35 1.54 -14.60
CA LEU A 135 11.57 1.53 -15.39
C LEU A 135 11.73 0.23 -16.19
N PRO A 136 12.19 0.27 -17.45
CA PRO A 136 12.60 -0.93 -18.16
C PRO A 136 13.83 -1.59 -17.52
N ASP A 137 14.06 -2.87 -17.82
CA ASP A 137 15.06 -3.69 -17.13
C ASP A 137 16.50 -3.18 -17.29
N ASP A 138 16.83 -2.59 -18.45
CA ASP A 138 18.15 -1.99 -18.70
C ASP A 138 18.39 -0.80 -17.76
N GLN A 139 17.41 0.11 -17.63
CA GLN A 139 17.46 1.24 -16.70
C GLN A 139 17.48 0.77 -15.25
N LYS A 140 16.75 -0.30 -14.89
CA LYS A 140 16.82 -0.92 -13.56
C LYS A 140 18.22 -1.43 -13.23
N ALA A 141 19.01 -1.87 -14.22
CA ALA A 141 20.41 -2.24 -13.99
C ALA A 141 21.30 -1.02 -13.72
N ILE A 142 21.04 0.10 -14.41
CA ILE A 142 21.79 1.35 -14.28
C ILE A 142 21.60 1.95 -12.88
N VAL A 143 20.37 2.04 -12.39
CA VAL A 143 20.10 2.69 -11.09
C VAL A 143 20.72 1.97 -9.88
N LYS A 144 21.03 0.67 -10.03
CA LYS A 144 21.75 -0.14 -9.03
C LYS A 144 23.21 0.26 -8.89
N LEU A 145 23.78 0.94 -9.90
CA LEU A 145 25.16 1.41 -9.87
C LEU A 145 25.31 2.64 -8.97
N ASP A 146 26.56 2.93 -8.63
CA ASP A 146 26.92 4.00 -7.71
C ASP A 146 27.10 5.34 -8.45
N TYR A 147 26.38 6.36 -8.00
CA TYR A 147 26.41 7.72 -8.53
C TYR A 147 26.57 8.72 -7.37
N PHE A 148 27.81 8.87 -6.89
CA PHE A 148 28.10 9.78 -5.78
C PHE A 148 29.34 10.67 -5.97
N LYS A 149 30.17 10.39 -7.00
CA LYS A 149 31.43 11.11 -7.20
C LYS A 149 31.21 12.37 -8.03
N GLY A 150 31.72 13.51 -7.58
CA GLY A 150 31.65 14.78 -8.31
C GLY A 150 30.24 15.38 -8.35
N ASP A 151 30.19 16.66 -8.67
CA ASP A 151 28.96 17.45 -8.65
C ASP A 151 28.00 17.10 -9.80
N ASP A 152 28.50 16.44 -10.85
CA ASP A 152 27.78 15.95 -12.02
C ASP A 152 27.18 14.53 -11.83
N SER A 153 27.17 14.01 -10.60
CA SER A 153 26.73 12.63 -10.34
C SER A 153 25.31 12.32 -10.81
N VAL A 154 24.37 13.27 -10.64
CA VAL A 154 22.98 13.18 -11.12
C VAL A 154 22.93 13.26 -12.65
N ASP A 155 23.66 14.21 -13.24
CA ASP A 155 23.72 14.38 -14.70
C ASP A 155 24.24 13.11 -15.39
N ARG A 156 25.22 12.43 -14.79
CA ARG A 156 25.74 11.15 -15.31
C ARG A 156 24.72 10.01 -15.19
N LEU A 157 23.93 9.97 -14.11
CA LEU A 157 22.85 9.00 -13.98
C LEU A 157 21.80 9.24 -15.07
N GLU A 158 21.32 10.47 -15.21
CA GLU A 158 20.34 10.84 -16.22
C GLU A 158 20.84 10.56 -17.65
N THR A 159 22.09 10.95 -17.95
CA THR A 159 22.73 10.68 -19.24
C THR A 159 22.76 9.18 -19.52
N LYS A 160 23.12 8.36 -18.53
CA LYS A 160 23.18 6.90 -18.68
C LYS A 160 21.80 6.28 -18.89
N LEU A 161 20.78 6.74 -18.16
CA LEU A 161 19.41 6.25 -18.34
C LEU A 161 18.88 6.54 -19.76
N LYS A 162 19.24 7.68 -20.34
CA LYS A 162 18.85 8.09 -21.70
C LYS A 162 19.61 7.36 -22.83
N GLU A 163 20.64 6.56 -22.52
CA GLU A 163 21.30 5.72 -23.53
C GLU A 163 20.41 4.56 -24.02
N TYR A 164 19.35 4.24 -23.27
CA TYR A 164 18.43 3.14 -23.53
C TYR A 164 17.03 3.66 -23.87
N ASP A 165 16.25 2.82 -24.58
CA ASP A 165 14.89 3.18 -24.98
C ASP A 165 13.96 3.26 -23.77
N ASP A 166 13.13 4.31 -23.72
CA ASP A 166 12.17 4.57 -22.65
C ASP A 166 10.79 4.85 -23.28
N PRO A 167 10.11 3.81 -23.78
CA PRO A 167 8.87 3.97 -24.54
C PRO A 167 7.72 4.55 -23.70
N GLU A 168 7.76 4.36 -22.39
CA GLU A 168 6.74 4.85 -21.45
C GLU A 168 7.12 6.20 -20.80
N ASN A 169 8.30 6.73 -21.11
CA ASN A 169 8.82 7.98 -20.56
C ASN A 169 8.84 7.96 -19.01
N ALA A 170 9.31 6.85 -18.42
CA ALA A 170 9.37 6.61 -16.99
C ALA A 170 10.56 7.32 -16.29
N ILE A 171 11.62 7.65 -17.03
CA ILE A 171 12.87 8.23 -16.47
C ILE A 171 12.62 9.51 -15.65
N PRO A 172 11.84 10.52 -16.10
CA PRO A 172 11.63 11.75 -15.33
C PRO A 172 10.92 11.52 -13.99
N ALA A 173 9.94 10.61 -13.96
CA ALA A 173 9.22 10.26 -12.73
C ALA A 173 10.14 9.55 -11.73
N TYR A 174 11.00 8.66 -12.23
CA TYR A 174 12.02 8.00 -11.43
C TYR A 174 13.04 9.00 -10.87
N LEU A 175 13.64 9.86 -11.70
CA LEU A 175 14.64 10.84 -11.24
C LEU A 175 14.08 11.78 -10.17
N LYS A 176 12.82 12.21 -10.30
CA LYS A 176 12.15 13.02 -9.28
C LYS A 176 12.01 12.26 -7.94
N SER A 177 11.59 11.00 -8.01
CA SER A 177 11.40 10.17 -6.81
C SER A 177 12.74 9.79 -6.17
N GLU A 178 13.76 9.54 -6.98
CA GLU A 178 15.13 9.23 -6.58
C GLU A 178 15.76 10.42 -5.86
N HIS A 179 15.60 11.63 -6.42
CA HIS A 179 16.10 12.86 -5.82
C HIS A 179 15.47 13.11 -4.43
N LEU A 180 14.14 12.97 -4.32
CA LEU A 180 13.44 13.08 -3.04
C LEU A 180 13.89 12.01 -2.03
N ALA A 181 14.05 10.76 -2.48
CA ALA A 181 14.53 9.66 -1.64
C ALA A 181 15.96 9.90 -1.14
N THR A 182 16.84 10.42 -2.00
CA THR A 182 18.21 10.80 -1.65
C THR A 182 18.25 11.96 -0.66
N ALA A 183 17.43 12.99 -0.85
CA ALA A 183 17.33 14.11 0.08
C ALA A 183 16.82 13.67 1.47
N TYR A 184 15.76 12.85 1.50
CA TYR A 184 15.24 12.29 2.75
C TYR A 184 16.26 11.37 3.44
N ALA A 185 16.91 10.48 2.69
CA ALA A 185 17.97 9.62 3.22
C ALA A 185 19.16 10.42 3.78
N THR A 186 19.50 11.56 3.15
CA THR A 186 20.53 12.48 3.64
C THR A 186 20.12 13.09 4.99
N GLN A 187 18.87 13.51 5.17
CA GLN A 187 18.41 14.03 6.47
C GLN A 187 18.44 12.97 7.56
N VAL A 188 17.94 11.76 7.27
CA VAL A 188 17.99 10.61 8.19
C VAL A 188 19.43 10.31 8.58
N ALA A 189 20.33 10.25 7.59
CA ALA A 189 21.73 9.94 7.84
C ALA A 189 22.40 11.00 8.73
N LYS A 190 22.19 12.29 8.44
CA LYS A 190 22.73 13.38 9.24
C LYS A 190 22.13 13.44 10.65
N ALA A 191 20.85 13.10 10.81
CA ALA A 191 20.22 13.05 12.13
C ALA A 191 20.85 11.96 13.02
N ILE A 192 21.11 10.78 12.45
CA ILE A 192 21.60 9.62 13.21
C ILE A 192 23.13 9.65 13.40
N TRP A 193 23.87 10.03 12.36
CA TRP A 193 25.34 9.93 12.31
C TRP A 193 26.07 11.27 12.20
N GLY A 194 25.36 12.40 12.16
CA GLY A 194 25.96 13.73 12.16
C GLY A 194 26.52 14.17 10.81
N ASP A 195 27.34 15.21 10.82
CA ASP A 195 27.85 15.87 9.62
C ASP A 195 29.03 15.12 8.96
N ASP A 196 29.54 14.05 9.57
CA ASP A 196 30.61 13.22 9.02
C ASP A 196 30.13 12.26 7.91
N VAL A 197 28.84 12.25 7.61
CA VAL A 197 28.26 11.50 6.49
C VAL A 197 28.86 11.98 5.17
N GLN A 198 29.32 11.04 4.34
CA GLN A 198 29.96 11.31 3.04
C GLN A 198 29.06 10.96 1.84
N ARG A 199 28.28 9.88 1.97
CA ARG A 199 27.33 9.40 0.97
C ARG A 199 26.27 8.54 1.63
N VAL A 200 25.11 8.44 1.00
CA VAL A 200 23.99 7.63 1.48
C VAL A 200 23.67 6.51 0.53
N GLN A 201 23.12 5.44 1.08
CA GLN A 201 22.41 4.43 0.32
C GLN A 201 21.10 4.16 1.03
N TYR A 202 20.04 4.00 0.25
CA TYR A 202 18.73 3.64 0.75
C TYR A 202 18.19 2.43 0.00
N GLN A 203 17.27 1.73 0.63
CA GLN A 203 16.52 0.64 0.03
C GLN A 203 15.05 0.81 0.39
N ALA A 204 14.24 1.13 -0.62
CA ALA A 204 12.81 1.03 -0.48
C ALA A 204 12.39 -0.44 -0.65
N ALA A 205 11.38 -0.87 0.07
CA ALA A 205 10.86 -2.21 -0.10
C ALA A 205 9.36 -2.27 0.18
N ARG A 206 8.70 -3.27 -0.40
CA ARG A 206 7.30 -3.56 -0.10
C ARG A 206 7.14 -4.97 0.41
N GLN A 207 6.27 -5.15 1.39
CA GLN A 207 5.89 -6.47 1.86
C GLN A 207 4.38 -6.58 1.91
N ASN A 208 3.83 -7.44 1.06
CA ASN A 208 2.40 -7.66 1.06
C ASN A 208 1.92 -8.29 2.38
N VAL A 209 0.66 -8.05 2.71
CA VAL A 209 -0.03 -8.78 3.78
C VAL A 209 -0.36 -10.19 3.30
N VAL A 210 -0.77 -11.06 4.22
CA VAL A 210 -1.29 -12.38 3.86
C VAL A 210 -2.50 -12.19 2.92
N PRO A 211 -2.51 -12.83 1.73
CA PRO A 211 -3.63 -12.73 0.81
C PRO A 211 -4.97 -13.05 1.49
N PHE A 212 -6.04 -12.34 1.13
CA PHE A 212 -7.35 -12.51 1.76
C PHE A 212 -7.87 -13.96 1.69
N ALA A 213 -7.51 -14.71 0.64
CA ALA A 213 -7.84 -16.12 0.49
C ALA A 213 -7.29 -16.99 1.65
N ASP A 214 -6.13 -16.63 2.18
CA ASP A 214 -5.39 -17.40 3.19
C ASP A 214 -5.59 -16.85 4.61
N ARG A 215 -6.46 -15.85 4.81
CA ARG A 215 -6.64 -15.14 6.10
C ARG A 215 -7.03 -16.03 7.29
N ASN A 216 -7.61 -17.20 7.02
CA ASN A 216 -8.05 -18.16 8.04
C ASN A 216 -7.02 -19.28 8.26
N ASP A 217 -5.95 -19.32 7.48
CA ASP A 217 -4.86 -20.27 7.67
C ASP A 217 -3.91 -19.75 8.75
N LYS A 218 -3.80 -20.51 9.84
CA LYS A 218 -2.90 -20.21 10.97
C LYS A 218 -1.41 -20.34 10.59
N GLY A 219 -1.11 -21.08 9.52
CA GLY A 219 0.24 -21.26 8.98
C GLY A 219 0.63 -20.25 7.91
N ALA A 220 -0.29 -19.37 7.48
CA ALA A 220 -0.03 -18.43 6.42
C ALA A 220 1.08 -17.43 6.84
N LYS A 221 2.05 -17.25 5.94
CA LYS A 221 3.14 -16.29 6.10
C LYS A 221 2.97 -15.15 5.12
N ARG A 222 3.42 -13.97 5.52
CA ARG A 222 3.50 -12.84 4.61
C ARG A 222 4.42 -13.19 3.43
N PRO A 223 4.10 -12.74 2.21
CA PRO A 223 5.03 -12.82 1.09
C PRO A 223 6.39 -12.19 1.40
N ASN A 224 7.39 -12.60 0.62
CA ASN A 224 8.74 -12.04 0.74
C ASN A 224 8.75 -10.53 0.47
N ILE A 225 9.68 -9.85 1.12
CA ILE A 225 9.96 -8.44 0.90
C ILE A 225 10.46 -8.26 -0.55
N GLN A 226 9.97 -7.21 -1.22
CA GLN A 226 10.30 -6.84 -2.58
C GLN A 226 11.15 -5.56 -2.56
N PRO A 227 12.48 -5.67 -2.48
CA PRO A 227 13.36 -4.50 -2.38
C PRO A 227 13.56 -3.82 -3.73
N VAL A 228 13.82 -2.52 -3.66
CA VAL A 228 14.26 -1.65 -4.74
C VAL A 228 15.75 -1.40 -4.54
N PRO A 229 16.62 -2.08 -5.32
CA PRO A 229 18.06 -1.89 -5.19
C PRO A 229 18.48 -0.56 -5.83
N VAL A 230 19.06 0.33 -5.02
CA VAL A 230 19.66 1.61 -5.46
C VAL A 230 21.11 1.64 -5.00
N GLY A 231 22.02 2.07 -5.88
CA GLY A 231 23.43 2.22 -5.53
C GLY A 231 23.70 3.39 -4.58
N TRP A 232 24.96 3.63 -4.26
CA TRP A 232 25.35 4.79 -3.45
C TRP A 232 25.03 6.11 -4.17
N ARG A 233 24.64 7.12 -3.38
CA ARG A 233 24.29 8.47 -3.86
C ARG A 233 25.07 9.55 -3.13
N ALA A 234 25.36 10.62 -3.85
CA ALA A 234 25.85 11.86 -3.25
C ALA A 234 24.79 12.43 -2.30
N LEU A 235 25.23 13.26 -1.35
CA LEU A 235 24.31 13.91 -0.43
C LEU A 235 23.52 14.99 -1.16
N VAL A 236 22.21 15.03 -0.91
CA VAL A 236 21.31 16.03 -1.46
C VAL A 236 20.66 16.77 -0.29
N VAL A 237 20.68 18.10 -0.34
CA VAL A 237 20.03 18.98 0.63
C VAL A 237 19.17 19.95 -0.15
N GLU A 238 17.90 20.04 0.22
CA GLU A 238 16.94 20.91 -0.46
C GLU A 238 16.97 22.34 0.09
N ASP A 239 16.62 23.30 -0.76
CA ASP A 239 16.41 24.67 -0.32
C ASP A 239 15.30 24.72 0.74
N HIS A 240 15.53 25.48 1.81
CA HIS A 240 14.63 25.61 2.96
C HIS A 240 14.38 24.34 3.80
N GLN A 241 15.16 23.27 3.57
CA GLN A 241 15.15 22.08 4.41
C GLN A 241 15.82 22.37 5.76
N SER A 242 15.09 22.20 6.87
CA SER A 242 15.66 22.35 8.22
C SER A 242 16.18 21.00 8.73
N GLN A 243 17.51 20.85 8.76
CA GLN A 243 18.15 19.67 9.35
C GLN A 243 17.94 19.60 10.86
N GLU A 244 17.92 20.75 11.55
CA GLU A 244 17.73 20.83 13.00
C GLU A 244 16.34 20.33 13.42
N GLU A 245 15.27 20.86 12.80
CA GLU A 245 13.90 20.48 13.13
C GLU A 245 13.62 19.03 12.75
N PHE A 246 14.17 18.57 11.62
CA PHE A 246 14.08 17.16 11.24
C PHE A 246 14.76 16.26 12.26
N THR A 247 15.98 16.59 12.67
CA THR A 247 16.73 15.80 13.67
C THR A 247 15.98 15.75 14.99
N LYS A 248 15.48 16.89 15.47
CA LYS A 248 14.68 16.97 16.70
C LYS A 248 13.42 16.11 16.64
N TYR A 249 12.72 16.11 15.50
CA TYR A 249 11.55 15.26 15.28
C TYR A 249 11.94 13.78 15.26
N PHE A 250 12.84 13.41 14.35
CA PHE A 250 13.18 12.02 14.05
C PHE A 250 13.83 11.31 15.24
N CYS A 251 14.65 12.04 16.00
CA CYS A 251 15.34 11.50 17.18
C CYS A 251 14.48 11.51 18.45
N ALA A 252 13.24 12.01 18.41
CA ALA A 252 12.32 11.91 19.54
C ALA A 252 11.66 10.52 19.66
N SER A 253 12.02 9.57 18.81
CA SER A 253 11.58 8.18 18.82
C SER A 253 12.64 7.30 19.48
N ASP A 254 12.22 6.36 20.32
CA ASP A 254 13.12 5.43 21.02
C ASP A 254 13.68 4.32 20.10
N GLU A 255 13.20 4.23 18.85
CA GLU A 255 13.64 3.22 17.86
C GLU A 255 15.07 3.44 17.36
N VAL A 256 15.62 4.65 17.52
CA VAL A 256 16.97 5.01 17.12
C VAL A 256 17.69 5.84 18.18
N ARG A 257 19.02 5.79 18.18
CA ARG A 257 19.86 6.67 19.00
C ARG A 257 20.64 7.61 18.11
N CYS A 258 20.34 8.90 18.18
CA CYS A 258 20.99 9.93 17.39
C CYS A 258 22.25 10.51 18.07
N VAL A 259 23.12 11.17 17.29
CA VAL A 259 24.39 11.76 17.78
C VAL A 259 24.19 12.73 18.95
N GLY A 260 23.07 13.46 19.01
CA GLY A 260 22.78 14.39 20.10
C GLY A 260 22.52 13.73 21.47
N GLU A 261 22.35 12.40 21.50
CA GLU A 261 22.05 11.61 22.70
C GLU A 261 23.11 10.53 23.00
N GLN A 262 24.20 10.48 22.23
CA GLN A 262 25.36 9.59 22.45
C GLN A 262 26.50 10.31 23.15
#